data_AF-A0A6P0BHY2-F1
#
_entry.id   AF-A0A6P0BHY2-F1
#
_cell.length_a   1.000
_cell.length_b   1.000
_cell.length_c   1.000
_cell.angle_alpha   90.00
_cell.angle_beta   90.00
_cell.angle_gamma   90.00
#
_symmetry.space_group_name_H-M   'P 1'
#
loop_
_entity.id
_entity.type
_entity.pdbx_description
1 polymer ?
#
loop_
_entity_poly.entity_id
_entity_poly.type
_entity_poly.pdbx_seq_one_letter_code
_entity_poly.pdbx_strand_id
1 'polypeptide(L)' 'MTTIPRRPANPLDAAEALFKPAKKVAVAPVVERRALPNVKEPVSLKLDSDVLAYFQADGPGWQERINDALRAAMQADR' A
#
# COMPACT_ATOMS: atom_id res chain seq x y z
N MET A 1 -1.23 -26.43 62.11
CA MET A 1 -1.63 -25.30 61.24
C MET A 1 -0.97 -25.54 59.89
N THR A 2 -1.75 -25.92 58.88
CA THR A 2 -1.25 -26.33 57.55
C THR A 2 -1.04 -25.08 56.68
N THR A 3 0.05 -25.00 55.91
CA THR A 3 0.20 -23.96 54.88
C THR A 3 0.71 -24.61 53.60
N ILE A 4 -0.15 -24.64 52.58
CA ILE A 4 0.08 -25.20 51.26
C ILE A 4 0.75 -24.11 50.40
N PRO A 5 1.82 -24.38 49.64
CA PRO A 5 2.45 -23.36 48.80
C PRO A 5 1.46 -22.90 47.72
N ARG A 6 1.16 -21.59 47.71
CA ARG A 6 0.22 -20.99 46.75
C ARG A 6 0.82 -21.04 45.34
N ARG A 7 0.08 -21.67 44.43
CA ARG A 7 0.31 -21.80 42.99
C ARG A 7 0.84 -20.50 42.35
N PRO A 8 1.89 -20.53 41.51
CA PRO A 8 2.38 -19.35 40.81
C PRO A 8 1.32 -18.83 39.83
N ALA A 9 1.32 -17.51 39.64
CA ALA A 9 0.39 -16.75 38.81
C ALA A 9 0.12 -17.43 37.46
N ASN A 10 -1.17 -17.51 37.11
CA ASN A 10 -1.67 -18.22 35.94
C ASN A 10 -1.12 -17.55 34.65
N PRO A 11 -0.41 -18.27 33.76
CA PRO A 11 0.22 -17.68 32.58
C PRO A 11 -0.78 -17.14 31.54
N LEU A 12 -2.06 -17.53 31.62
CA LEU A 12 -3.12 -16.96 30.78
C LEU A 12 -3.39 -15.47 31.08
N ASP A 13 -3.30 -15.07 32.36
CA ASP A 13 -3.60 -13.71 32.80
C ASP A 13 -2.56 -12.70 32.26
N ALA A 14 -1.30 -13.13 32.22
CA ALA A 14 -0.21 -12.38 31.61
C ALA A 14 -0.34 -12.26 30.08
N ALA A 15 -0.95 -13.25 29.42
CA ALA A 15 -1.19 -13.23 27.98
C ALA A 15 -2.36 -12.31 27.60
N GLU A 16 -3.44 -12.28 28.40
CA GLU A 16 -4.57 -11.37 28.16
C GLU A 16 -4.19 -9.88 28.32
N ALA A 17 -3.20 -9.57 29.16
CA ALA A 17 -2.69 -8.20 29.29
C ALA A 17 -2.00 -7.68 28.01
N LEU A 18 -1.38 -8.56 27.21
CA LEU A 18 -0.72 -8.19 25.95
C LEU A 18 -1.70 -8.04 24.78
N PHE A 19 -2.86 -8.70 24.84
CA PHE A 19 -3.86 -8.74 23.76
C PHE A 19 -5.02 -7.75 23.94
N LYS A 20 -4.87 -6.72 24.78
CA LYS A 20 -5.82 -5.59 24.80
C LYS A 20 -5.73 -4.82 23.47
N PRO A 21 -6.81 -4.73 22.67
CA PRO A 21 -6.77 -3.95 21.45
C PRO A 21 -6.64 -2.46 21.80
N ALA A 22 -5.51 -1.85 21.43
CA ALA A 22 -5.34 -0.42 21.50
C ALA A 22 -6.45 0.26 20.69
N LYS A 23 -7.15 1.19 21.35
CA LYS A 23 -8.18 2.06 20.77
C LYS A 23 -7.65 2.66 19.47
N LYS A 24 -8.22 2.28 18.32
CA LYS A 24 -7.94 2.91 17.03
C LYS A 24 -8.27 4.39 17.16
N VAL A 25 -7.22 5.22 17.21
CA VAL A 25 -7.34 6.67 17.14
C VAL A 25 -8.04 6.99 15.82
N ALA A 26 -9.10 7.79 15.94
CA ALA A 26 -9.95 8.20 14.85
C ALA A 26 -9.14 8.73 13.66
N VAL A 27 -9.53 8.23 12.49
CA VAL A 27 -9.28 8.72 11.14
C VAL A 27 -8.81 10.18 11.13
N ALA A 28 -7.54 10.40 10.78
CA ALA A 28 -7.05 11.72 10.40
C ALA A 28 -7.95 12.25 9.26
N PRO A 29 -8.35 13.53 9.27
CA PRO A 29 -9.19 14.08 8.22
C PRO A 29 -8.52 13.81 6.88
N VAL A 30 -9.30 13.28 5.93
CA VAL A 30 -8.92 13.26 4.51
C VAL A 30 -8.51 14.68 4.16
N VAL A 31 -7.20 14.91 4.13
CA VAL A 31 -6.65 16.03 3.41
C VAL A 31 -7.03 15.71 1.98
N GLU A 32 -8.10 16.35 1.50
CA GLU A 32 -8.40 16.45 0.09
C GLU A 32 -7.12 17.00 -0.53
N ARG A 33 -6.26 16.10 -1.01
CA ARG A 33 -5.01 16.47 -1.67
C ARG A 33 -5.47 17.19 -2.90
N ARG A 34 -5.45 18.53 -2.81
CA ARG A 34 -5.65 19.47 -3.89
C ARG A 34 -5.13 18.83 -5.15
N ALA A 35 -6.03 18.50 -6.08
CA ALA A 35 -5.72 17.73 -7.28
C ALA A 35 -4.56 18.44 -7.98
N LEU A 36 -3.36 17.88 -7.82
CA LEU A 36 -2.18 18.44 -8.46
C LEU A 36 -2.43 18.35 -9.97
N PRO A 37 -2.17 19.40 -10.75
CA PRO A 37 -2.25 19.26 -12.20
C PRO A 37 -1.35 18.08 -12.60
N ASN A 38 -1.91 17.11 -13.33
CA ASN A 38 -1.27 15.86 -13.73
C ASN A 38 -1.19 14.74 -12.66
N VAL A 39 -2.28 14.48 -11.93
CA VAL A 39 -2.42 13.24 -11.13
C VAL A 39 -2.42 12.03 -12.06
N LYS A 40 -1.54 11.06 -11.80
CA LYS A 40 -1.54 9.76 -12.48
C LYS A 40 -2.56 8.86 -11.78
N GLU A 41 -3.54 8.37 -12.51
CA GLU A 41 -4.53 7.45 -11.98
C GLU A 41 -4.04 6.00 -12.14
N PRO A 42 -4.05 5.18 -11.06
CA PRO A 42 -3.70 3.78 -11.17
C PRO A 42 -4.83 3.03 -11.89
N VAL A 43 -4.55 2.48 -13.06
CA VAL A 43 -5.49 1.72 -13.88
C VAL A 43 -4.97 0.31 -14.14
N SER A 44 -5.89 -0.64 -14.28
CA SER A 44 -5.57 -2.01 -14.69
C SER A 44 -5.79 -2.13 -16.20
N LEU A 45 -4.71 -2.05 -16.97
CA LEU A 45 -4.69 -2.17 -18.43
C LEU A 45 -3.89 -3.42 -18.83
N LYS A 46 -4.38 -4.15 -19.83
CA LYS A 46 -3.62 -5.23 -20.47
C LYS A 46 -2.77 -4.64 -21.58
N LEU A 47 -1.49 -4.98 -21.57
CA LEU A 47 -0.55 -4.67 -22.64
C LEU A 47 0.02 -5.97 -23.20
N ASP A 48 0.38 -5.93 -24.48
CA ASP A 48 1.07 -7.03 -25.13
C ASP A 48 2.47 -7.23 -24.53
N SER A 49 2.91 -8.49 -24.51
CA SER A 49 4.17 -8.89 -23.85
C SER A 49 5.40 -8.28 -24.51
N ASP A 50 5.39 -8.11 -25.84
CA ASP A 50 6.47 -7.50 -26.61
C ASP A 50 6.58 -6.00 -26.32
N VAL A 51 5.46 -5.31 -26.23
CA VAL A 51 5.40 -3.89 -25.83
C VAL A 51 5.95 -3.71 -24.42
N LEU A 52 5.53 -4.55 -23.46
CA LEU A 52 6.06 -4.51 -22.10
C LEU A 52 7.57 -4.78 -22.06
N ALA A 53 8.04 -5.80 -22.79
CA ALA A 53 9.45 -6.15 -22.84
C ALA A 53 10.30 -5.02 -23.43
N TYR A 54 9.81 -4.37 -24.48
CA TYR A 54 10.46 -3.21 -25.11
C TYR A 54 10.67 -2.08 -24.10
N PHE A 55 9.62 -1.63 -23.40
CA PHE A 55 9.75 -0.53 -22.45
C PHE A 55 10.58 -0.89 -21.21
N GLN A 56 10.52 -2.15 -20.75
CA GLN A 56 11.29 -2.64 -19.60
C GLN A 56 12.78 -2.82 -19.89
N ALA A 57 13.17 -3.09 -21.16
CA ALA A 57 14.56 -3.29 -21.55
C ALA A 57 15.46 -2.09 -21.20
N ASP A 58 14.92 -0.87 -21.30
CA ASP A 58 15.60 0.38 -20.97
C ASP A 58 15.65 0.67 -19.44
N GLY A 59 15.24 -0.29 -18.60
CA GLY A 59 15.41 -0.23 -17.15
C GLY A 59 14.38 0.62 -16.40
N PRO A 60 14.74 1.15 -15.20
CA PRO A 60 13.83 1.91 -14.33
C PRO A 60 13.14 3.06 -15.06
N GLY A 61 11.87 3.34 -14.71
CA GLY A 61 11.10 4.43 -15.34
C GLY A 61 10.34 4.02 -16.61
N TRP A 62 10.29 2.73 -16.96
CA TRP A 62 9.55 2.24 -18.12
C TRP A 62 8.06 2.64 -18.14
N GLN A 63 7.43 2.76 -16.96
CA GLN A 63 6.05 3.24 -16.84
C GLN A 63 5.88 4.72 -17.19
N GLU A 64 6.93 5.53 -17.01
CA GLU A 64 6.89 6.93 -17.45
C GLU A 64 7.02 7.01 -18.96
N ARG A 65 7.96 6.23 -19.53
CA ARG A 65 8.18 6.18 -20.98
C ARG A 65 6.94 5.73 -21.74
N ILE A 66 6.21 4.74 -21.23
CA ILE A 66 4.98 4.30 -21.88
C ILE A 66 3.87 5.37 -21.80
N ASN A 67 3.77 6.09 -20.67
CA ASN A 67 2.84 7.23 -20.57
C ASN A 67 3.20 8.37 -21.54
N ASP A 68 4.49 8.65 -21.72
CA ASP A 68 4.94 9.67 -22.69
C ASP A 68 4.67 9.25 -24.13
N ALA A 69 4.83 7.97 -24.47
CA ALA A 69 4.46 7.44 -25.78
C ALA A 69 2.95 7.56 -26.04
N LEU A 70 2.11 7.26 -25.03
CA LEU A 70 0.66 7.44 -25.12
C LEU A 70 0.27 8.91 -25.31
N ARG A 71 0.92 9.84 -24.59
CA ARG A 71 0.72 11.28 -24.81
C ARG A 71 1.12 11.70 -26.22
N ALA A 72 2.27 11.23 -26.73
CA ALA A 72 2.71 11.54 -28.08
C ALA A 72 1.70 11.07 -29.12
N ALA A 73 1.12 9.88 -28.94
CA ALA A 73 0.04 9.37 -29.80
C ALA A 73 -1.21 10.25 -29.75
N MET A 74 -1.64 10.70 -28.55
CA MET A 74 -2.77 11.65 -28.42
C MET A 74 -2.53 12.97 -29.17
N GLN A 75 -1.29 13.46 -29.18
CA GLN A 75 -0.93 14.70 -29.87
C GLN A 75 -0.82 14.52 -31.39
N ALA A 76 -0.49 13.32 -31.87
CA ALA A 76 -0.39 13.00 -33.29
C ALA A 76 -1.75 12.69 -33.93
N ASP A 77 -2.70 12.18 -33.15
CA ASP A 77 -4.08 11.91 -33.59
C ASP A 77 -4.93 13.19 -33.73
N ARG A 78 -4.52 14.26 -33.02
CA ARG A 78 -5.22 15.54 -32.98
C ARG A 78 -4.86 16.47 -34.14
#